data_AF-A0A251NKM8-F1
#
_entry.id   AF-A0A251NKM8-F1
#
_cell.length_a   1.000
_cell.length_b   1.000
_cell.length_c   1.000
_cell.angle_alpha   90.00
_cell.angle_beta   90.00
_cell.angle_gamma   90.00
#
_symmetry.space_group_name_H-M   'P 1'
#
loop_
_entity.id
_entity.type
_entity.pdbx_description
1 polymer ?
#
loop_
_entity_poly.entity_id
_entity_poly.type
_entity_poly.pdbx_seq_one_letter_code
_entity_poly.pdbx_strand_id
1 'polypeptide(L)'
;MEFKLLLDRYKNHNLVVHDWAHLVMETHSWTGLNAGVFLIRNCQWTMDFQRARPPRHTKISVIGAGNVGMAIAQTILTQDLADELVLVDAKPEKLRGEMIYLQHAAAFLPLTKIIADVDYAVTQGSDLCIVTAGARQILGESRLNLLHRNVT
;
A
#
# COMPACT_ATOMS: atom_id res chain seq x y z
N MET A 1 41.80 -18.55 -8.41
CA MET A 1 40.94 -18.81 -7.23
C MET A 1 39.53 -18.94 -7.74
N GLU A 2 38.98 -20.15 -7.77
CA GLU A 2 37.57 -20.38 -8.15
C GLU A 2 36.69 -19.98 -6.96
N PHE A 3 35.97 -18.86 -7.10
CA PHE A 3 34.96 -18.47 -6.14
C PHE A 3 33.74 -19.38 -6.32
N LYS A 4 33.50 -20.30 -5.37
CA LYS A 4 32.41 -21.27 -5.44
C LYS A 4 31.21 -20.76 -4.66
N LEU A 5 30.09 -20.50 -5.34
CA LEU A 5 28.86 -20.11 -4.68
C LEU A 5 28.30 -21.30 -3.90
N LEU A 6 28.18 -21.16 -2.58
CA LEU A 6 27.62 -22.20 -1.71
C LEU A 6 26.08 -22.16 -1.76
N LEU A 7 25.51 -22.69 -2.86
CA LEU A 7 24.07 -22.68 -3.15
C LEU A 7 23.22 -23.23 -1.98
N ASP A 8 23.74 -24.20 -1.24
CA ASP A 8 23.08 -24.77 -0.05
C ASP A 8 22.76 -23.72 1.03
N ARG A 9 23.56 -22.65 1.15
CA ARG A 9 23.28 -21.57 2.11
C ARG A 9 22.09 -20.73 1.73
N TYR A 10 21.70 -20.73 0.46
CA TYR A 10 20.65 -19.87 -0.08
C TYR A 10 19.37 -20.65 -0.43
N LYS A 11 19.28 -21.94 -0.06
CA LYS A 11 18.14 -22.81 -0.37
C LYS A 11 16.76 -22.29 0.06
N ASN A 12 16.72 -21.42 1.08
CA ASN A 12 15.50 -20.82 1.63
C ASN A 12 15.34 -19.33 1.27
N HIS A 13 16.14 -18.82 0.33
CA HIS A 13 16.14 -17.42 -0.07
C HIS A 13 15.85 -17.31 -1.58
N ASN A 14 15.15 -16.26 -1.98
CA ASN A 14 14.96 -15.96 -3.40
C ASN A 14 16.29 -15.48 -4.00
N LEU A 15 16.86 -16.28 -4.89
CA LEU A 15 18.12 -15.99 -5.58
C LEU A 15 17.83 -15.41 -6.97
N VAL A 16 18.38 -14.24 -7.28
CA VAL A 16 18.28 -13.63 -8.60
C VAL A 16 19.61 -13.82 -9.33
N VAL A 17 19.62 -14.63 -10.38
CA VAL A 17 20.76 -14.85 -11.26
C VAL A 17 20.36 -14.41 -12.66
N HIS A 18 21.24 -13.72 -13.37
CA HIS A 18 20.87 -13.05 -14.60
C HIS A 18 21.59 -13.61 -15.85
N ASP A 19 20.79 -13.71 -16.91
CA ASP A 19 21.07 -13.99 -18.33
C ASP A 19 21.71 -15.33 -18.77
N TRP A 20 21.41 -15.70 -20.03
CA TRP A 20 21.71 -16.92 -20.81
C TRP A 20 21.88 -18.22 -20.02
N ALA A 21 20.76 -18.94 -19.87
CA ALA A 21 20.69 -20.23 -19.18
C ALA A 21 21.77 -21.23 -19.64
N HIS A 22 22.13 -21.29 -20.93
CA HIS A 22 23.20 -22.18 -21.40
C HIS A 22 24.60 -21.73 -20.94
N LEU A 23 24.91 -20.43 -20.92
CA LEU A 23 26.19 -19.89 -20.44
C LEU A 23 26.36 -20.05 -18.92
N VAL A 24 25.26 -20.06 -18.17
CA VAL A 24 25.25 -20.22 -16.71
C VAL A 24 25.15 -21.68 -16.28
N MET A 25 24.30 -22.48 -16.93
CA MET A 25 24.03 -23.87 -16.54
C MET A 25 24.95 -24.88 -17.24
N GLU A 26 25.48 -24.57 -18.42
CA GLU A 26 26.33 -25.49 -19.19
C GLU A 26 27.79 -25.01 -19.23
N THR A 27 28.03 -23.72 -19.49
CA THR A 27 29.37 -23.18 -19.79
C THR A 27 30.06 -22.48 -18.62
N HIS A 28 29.35 -22.17 -17.53
CA HIS A 28 29.83 -21.45 -16.34
C HIS A 28 30.63 -20.16 -16.63
N SER A 29 30.21 -19.34 -17.61
CA SER A 29 30.94 -18.13 -18.03
C SER A 29 30.38 -16.83 -17.44
N TRP A 30 31.26 -15.98 -16.91
CA TRP A 30 30.92 -14.72 -16.23
C TRP A 30 30.64 -13.52 -17.15
N THR A 31 30.89 -13.60 -18.45
CA THR A 31 30.66 -12.48 -19.38
C THR A 31 29.17 -12.20 -19.64
N GLY A 32 28.29 -13.18 -19.42
CA GLY A 32 26.83 -12.98 -19.45
C GLY A 32 26.32 -12.12 -18.29
N LEU A 33 27.13 -11.96 -17.24
CA LEU A 33 26.74 -11.27 -16.01
C LEU A 33 26.98 -9.73 -16.00
N ASN A 34 27.31 -9.09 -17.12
CA ASN A 34 27.66 -7.64 -17.11
C ASN A 34 26.86 -6.73 -18.04
N ALA A 35 25.92 -7.24 -18.86
CA ALA A 35 25.12 -6.40 -19.75
C ALA A 35 23.75 -6.12 -19.13
N GLY A 36 23.69 -5.13 -18.23
CA GLY A 36 22.46 -4.66 -17.58
C GLY A 36 21.43 -4.10 -18.57
N VAL A 37 20.53 -4.95 -19.05
CA VAL A 37 19.30 -4.55 -19.75
C VAL A 37 18.12 -5.30 -19.13
N PHE A 38 17.36 -4.57 -18.31
CA PHE A 38 16.21 -5.08 -17.57
C PHE A 38 14.95 -4.91 -18.44
N LEU A 39 14.55 -5.94 -19.18
CA LEU A 39 13.25 -5.97 -19.87
C LEU A 39 12.20 -6.58 -18.96
N ILE A 40 11.56 -5.75 -18.16
CA ILE A 40 10.43 -6.15 -17.31
C ILE A 40 9.15 -6.13 -18.14
N ARG A 41 8.66 -7.31 -18.53
CA ARG A 41 7.25 -7.47 -18.90
C ARG A 41 6.60 -8.53 -18.04
N ASN A 42 5.68 -8.06 -17.20
CA ASN A 42 4.49 -8.78 -16.75
C ASN A 42 4.71 -10.18 -16.16
N CYS A 43 5.55 -10.28 -15.12
CA CYS A 43 5.68 -11.50 -14.32
C CYS A 43 5.57 -11.17 -12.83
N GLN A 44 4.89 -12.03 -12.06
CA GLN A 44 4.69 -12.00 -10.60
C GLN A 44 5.97 -11.64 -9.82
N TRP A 45 7.12 -12.08 -10.35
CA TRP A 45 8.45 -11.85 -9.81
C TRP A 45 8.87 -10.38 -9.76
N THR A 46 8.33 -9.53 -10.64
CA THR A 46 8.53 -8.07 -10.60
C THR A 46 7.89 -7.47 -9.36
N MET A 47 6.68 -7.95 -9.03
CA MET A 47 6.00 -7.53 -7.81
C MET A 47 6.75 -8.03 -6.59
N ASP A 48 7.28 -9.26 -6.64
CA ASP A 48 8.07 -9.81 -5.54
C ASP A 48 9.42 -9.10 -5.34
N PHE A 49 10.04 -8.59 -6.41
CA PHE A 49 11.26 -7.80 -6.34
C PHE A 49 11.01 -6.36 -5.84
N GLN A 50 9.88 -5.74 -6.19
CA GLN A 50 9.45 -4.48 -5.55
C GLN A 50 9.12 -4.67 -4.06
N ARG A 51 8.55 -5.83 -3.69
CA ARG A 51 8.30 -6.25 -2.30
C ARG A 51 9.56 -6.63 -1.52
N ALA A 52 10.71 -6.81 -2.18
CA ALA A 52 11.98 -7.16 -1.52
C ALA A 52 12.70 -5.95 -0.92
N ARG A 53 12.25 -4.72 -1.19
CA ARG A 53 12.49 -3.62 -0.24
C ARG A 53 11.74 -3.99 1.04
N PRO A 54 12.33 -3.89 2.24
CA PRO A 54 11.56 -3.97 3.47
C PRO A 54 11.11 -2.54 3.84
N PRO A 55 10.00 -1.99 3.31
CA PRO A 55 9.43 -0.82 3.94
C PRO A 55 8.76 -1.27 5.24
N ARG A 56 8.69 -0.38 6.22
CA ARG A 56 7.69 -0.53 7.26
C ARG A 56 6.35 -0.46 6.55
N HIS A 57 5.63 -1.59 6.49
CA HIS A 57 4.30 -1.64 5.90
C HIS A 57 3.41 -0.65 6.65
N THR A 58 3.19 0.52 6.06
CA THR A 58 2.54 1.63 6.74
C THR A 58 1.05 1.55 6.45
N LYS A 59 0.29 1.20 7.48
CA LYS A 59 -1.16 1.07 7.42
C LYS A 59 -1.82 2.28 8.08
N ILE A 60 -2.60 3.04 7.31
CA ILE A 60 -3.33 4.21 7.80
C ILE A 60 -4.84 3.96 7.71
N SER A 61 -5.55 4.18 8.80
CA SER A 61 -7.02 4.14 8.84
C SER A 61 -7.62 5.54 8.95
N VAL A 62 -8.60 5.83 8.12
CA VAL A 62 -9.40 7.05 8.18
C VAL A 62 -10.84 6.67 8.56
N ILE A 63 -11.27 7.15 9.72
CA ILE A 63 -12.61 6.94 10.25
C ILE A 63 -13.45 8.18 9.87
N GLY A 64 -14.44 7.97 9.00
CA GLY A 64 -15.30 8.98 8.40
C GLY A 64 -14.94 9.27 6.95
N ALA A 65 -15.73 8.78 6.00
CA ALA A 65 -15.65 9.11 4.58
C ALA A 65 -16.40 10.43 4.27
N GLY A 66 -16.20 11.45 5.11
CA GLY A 66 -16.70 12.81 4.91
C GLY A 66 -15.78 13.63 3.99
N ASN A 67 -16.12 14.89 3.72
CA ASN A 67 -15.27 15.77 2.89
C ASN A 67 -13.84 15.88 3.45
N VAL A 68 -13.70 15.94 4.77
CA VAL A 68 -12.39 16.01 5.44
C VAL A 68 -11.64 14.68 5.32
N GLY A 69 -12.28 13.56 5.65
CA GLY A 69 -11.66 12.24 5.54
C GLY A 69 -11.24 11.89 4.11
N MET A 70 -12.04 12.24 3.11
CA MET A 70 -11.69 12.03 1.71
C MET A 70 -10.54 12.92 1.22
N ALA A 71 -10.49 14.18 1.65
CA ALA A 71 -9.35 15.05 1.34
C ALA A 71 -8.04 14.51 1.94
N ILE A 72 -8.09 13.98 3.16
CA ILE A 72 -6.95 13.34 3.81
C ILE A 72 -6.57 12.05 3.07
N ALA A 73 -7.53 11.19 2.75
CA ALA A 73 -7.30 9.95 2.00
C ALA A 73 -6.63 10.22 0.64
N GLN A 74 -7.11 11.23 -0.09
CA GLN A 74 -6.52 11.65 -1.36
C GLN A 74 -5.10 12.21 -1.19
N THR A 75 -4.84 12.97 -0.13
CA THR A 75 -3.49 13.48 0.19
C THR A 75 -2.53 12.33 0.50
N ILE A 76 -2.96 11.33 1.28
CA ILE A 76 -2.17 10.13 1.60
C ILE A 76 -1.78 9.39 0.31
N LEU A 77 -2.74 9.18 -0.60
CA LEU A 77 -2.49 8.47 -1.86
C LEU A 77 -1.60 9.27 -2.82
N THR A 78 -1.79 10.59 -2.91
CA THR A 78 -1.02 11.44 -3.82
C THR A 78 0.41 11.70 -3.34
N GLN A 79 0.65 11.65 -2.03
CA GLN A 79 1.97 11.85 -1.43
C GLN A 79 2.73 10.54 -1.17
N ASP A 80 2.15 9.38 -1.51
CA ASP A 80 2.75 8.06 -1.29
C ASP A 80 3.09 7.77 0.19
N LEU A 81 2.16 8.09 1.10
CA LEU A 81 2.42 8.00 2.54
C LEU A 81 2.07 6.65 3.17
N ALA A 82 1.35 5.78 2.46
CA ALA A 82 0.88 4.50 2.99
C ALA A 82 0.83 3.40 1.94
N ASP A 83 1.16 2.18 2.37
CA ASP A 83 1.02 0.95 1.59
C ASP A 83 -0.42 0.41 1.68
N GLU A 84 -1.08 0.60 2.83
CA GLU A 84 -2.48 0.20 3.04
C GLU A 84 -3.28 1.37 3.60
N LEU A 85 -4.34 1.76 2.88
CA LEU A 85 -5.30 2.77 3.29
C LEU A 85 -6.64 2.09 3.61
N VAL A 86 -7.12 2.28 4.82
CA VAL A 86 -8.41 1.76 5.29
C VAL A 86 -9.39 2.90 5.50
N LEU A 87 -10.58 2.80 4.92
CA LEU A 87 -11.69 3.72 5.13
C LEU A 87 -12.80 3.04 5.93
N VAL A 88 -13.28 3.72 6.97
CA VAL A 88 -14.45 3.26 7.75
C VAL A 88 -15.49 4.37 7.79
N ASP A 89 -16.74 4.05 7.46
CA ASP A 89 -17.87 4.97 7.61
C ASP A 89 -19.16 4.20 7.92
N ALA A 90 -20.06 4.83 8.68
CA ALA A 90 -21.36 4.25 9.02
C ALA A 90 -22.30 4.14 7.81
N LYS A 91 -22.06 4.88 6.71
CA LYS A 91 -22.90 4.90 5.51
C LYS A 91 -22.28 4.03 4.40
N PRO A 92 -22.69 2.76 4.24
CA PRO A 92 -22.05 1.82 3.31
C PRO A 92 -22.12 2.26 1.85
N GLU A 93 -23.25 2.82 1.41
CA GLU A 93 -23.42 3.26 0.02
C GLU A 93 -22.46 4.40 -0.33
N LYS A 94 -22.34 5.37 0.58
CA LYS A 94 -21.40 6.49 0.41
C LYS A 94 -19.97 5.98 0.41
N LEU A 95 -19.62 5.15 1.39
CA LEU A 95 -18.29 4.56 1.53
C LEU A 95 -17.87 3.81 0.26
N ARG A 96 -18.77 3.01 -0.31
CA ARG A 96 -18.52 2.27 -1.56
C ARG A 96 -18.27 3.21 -2.73
N GLY A 97 -19.06 4.28 -2.87
CA GLY A 97 -18.87 5.29 -3.91
C GLY A 97 -17.49 5.96 -3.82
N GLU A 98 -17.11 6.37 -2.61
CA GLU A 98 -15.81 6.99 -2.34
C GLU A 98 -14.64 6.02 -2.56
N MET A 99 -14.79 4.75 -2.20
CA MET A 99 -13.78 3.72 -2.45
C MET A 99 -13.52 3.53 -3.95
N ILE A 100 -14.59 3.41 -4.75
CA ILE A 100 -14.48 3.27 -6.21
C ILE A 100 -13.80 4.50 -6.82
N TYR A 101 -14.15 5.70 -6.33
CA TYR A 101 -13.50 6.94 -6.76
C TYR A 101 -11.99 6.91 -6.50
N LEU A 102 -11.55 6.51 -5.30
CA LEU A 102 -10.13 6.41 -4.99
C LEU A 102 -9.43 5.29 -5.77
N GLN A 103 -10.09 4.15 -6.00
CA GLN A 103 -9.52 3.06 -6.80
C GLN A 103 -9.32 3.46 -8.26
N HIS A 104 -10.24 4.23 -8.85
CA HIS A 104 -10.05 4.79 -10.18
C HIS A 104 -8.92 5.81 -10.21
N ALA A 105 -8.76 6.62 -9.17
CA ALA A 105 -7.63 7.52 -9.03
C ALA A 105 -6.31 6.76 -8.83
N ALA A 106 -6.34 5.62 -8.14
CA ALA A 106 -5.18 4.79 -7.83
C ALA A 106 -4.51 4.21 -9.09
N ALA A 107 -5.21 4.14 -10.22
CA ALA A 107 -4.60 3.77 -11.50
C ALA A 107 -3.43 4.70 -11.92
N PHE A 108 -3.37 5.91 -11.37
CA PHE A 108 -2.32 6.90 -11.62
C PHE A 108 -1.40 7.14 -10.42
N LEU A 109 -1.62 6.43 -9.32
CA LEU A 109 -0.93 6.64 -8.05
C LEU A 109 -0.07 5.43 -7.69
N PRO A 110 0.80 5.56 -6.66
CA PRO A 110 1.54 4.43 -6.11
C PRO A 110 0.63 3.26 -5.73
N LEU A 111 1.20 2.06 -5.63
CA LEU A 111 0.49 0.81 -5.35
C LEU A 111 0.01 0.74 -3.88
N THR A 112 -0.90 1.64 -3.48
CA THR A 112 -1.56 1.62 -2.19
C THR A 112 -2.78 0.70 -2.25
N LYS A 113 -2.84 -0.27 -1.34
CA LYS A 113 -4.01 -1.14 -1.16
C LYS A 113 -5.11 -0.37 -0.43
N ILE A 114 -6.25 -0.19 -1.08
CA ILE A 114 -7.40 0.54 -0.51
C ILE A 114 -8.45 -0.47 -0.06
N ILE A 115 -8.81 -0.42 1.22
CA ILE A 115 -9.87 -1.23 1.85
C ILE A 115 -10.93 -0.28 2.40
N ALA A 116 -12.20 -0.59 2.19
CA ALA A 116 -13.28 0.16 2.81
C ALA A 116 -14.34 -0.78 3.36
N ASP A 117 -14.70 -0.60 4.63
CA ASP A 117 -15.73 -1.40 5.30
C ASP A 117 -16.46 -0.58 6.37
N VAL A 118 -17.66 -1.00 6.73
CA VAL A 118 -18.42 -0.43 7.86
C VAL A 118 -17.90 -0.98 9.19
N ASP A 119 -17.40 -2.22 9.19
CA ASP A 119 -16.83 -2.84 10.37
C ASP A 119 -15.45 -2.25 10.72
N TYR A 120 -15.24 -1.91 11.98
CA TYR A 120 -13.95 -1.43 12.48
C TYR A 120 -12.88 -2.52 12.49
N ALA A 121 -13.24 -3.81 12.36
CA ALA A 121 -12.28 -4.92 12.30
C ALA A 121 -11.19 -4.71 11.23
N VAL A 122 -11.51 -4.04 10.12
CA VAL A 122 -10.53 -3.78 9.05
C VAL A 122 -9.41 -2.81 9.46
N THR A 123 -9.61 -2.04 10.54
CA THR A 123 -8.60 -1.10 11.09
C THR A 123 -7.55 -1.77 11.98
N GLN A 124 -7.66 -3.09 12.20
CA GLN A 124 -6.69 -3.81 13.02
C GLN A 124 -5.28 -3.73 12.42
N GLY A 125 -4.31 -3.39 13.28
CA GLY A 125 -2.89 -3.29 12.90
C GLY A 125 -2.52 -2.01 12.16
N SER A 126 -3.36 -0.96 12.22
CA SER A 126 -3.01 0.35 11.67
C SER A 126 -1.95 1.06 12.52
N ASP A 127 -0.94 1.62 11.87
CA ASP A 127 0.10 2.44 12.48
C ASP A 127 -0.41 3.84 12.84
N LEU A 128 -1.40 4.34 12.08
CA LEU A 128 -2.04 5.63 12.30
C LEU A 128 -3.55 5.54 12.06
N CYS A 129 -4.33 6.02 13.02
CA CYS A 129 -5.77 6.18 12.90
C CYS A 129 -6.16 7.66 12.92
N ILE A 130 -6.85 8.11 11.89
CA ILE A 130 -7.32 9.49 11.72
C ILE A 130 -8.83 9.51 11.88
N VAL A 131 -9.32 10.14 12.94
CA VAL A 131 -10.76 10.26 13.20
C VAL A 131 -11.27 11.59 12.65
N THR A 132 -12.11 11.51 11.62
CA THR A 132 -12.81 12.64 11.02
C THR A 132 -14.33 12.52 11.11
N ALA A 133 -14.81 11.37 11.62
CA ALA A 133 -16.20 11.15 11.93
C ALA A 133 -16.66 12.12 13.03
N GLY A 134 -17.79 12.77 12.78
CA GLY A 134 -18.37 13.72 13.71
C GLY A 134 -19.58 14.43 13.11
N ALA A 135 -20.45 14.89 13.98
CA ALA A 135 -21.51 15.82 13.66
C ALA A 135 -20.93 17.08 13.02
N ARG A 136 -21.59 17.57 11.97
CA ARG A 136 -21.31 18.90 11.41
C ARG A 136 -21.87 19.96 12.36
N GLN A 137 -21.12 21.04 12.52
CA GLN A 137 -21.59 22.21 13.24
C GLN A 137 -22.80 22.82 12.53
N ILE A 138 -23.84 23.11 13.29
CA ILE A 138 -25.03 23.80 12.80
C ILE A 138 -24.83 25.31 12.95
N LEU A 139 -25.40 26.10 12.04
CA LEU A 139 -25.32 27.55 12.12
C LEU A 139 -25.92 28.05 13.44
N GLY A 140 -25.14 28.81 14.21
CA GLY A 140 -25.55 29.29 15.54
C GLY A 140 -25.29 28.32 16.70
N GLU A 141 -24.76 27.12 16.43
CA GLU A 141 -24.42 26.14 17.47
C GLU A 141 -23.08 26.48 18.15
N SER A 142 -23.06 26.41 19.48
CA SER A 142 -21.82 26.58 20.26
C SER A 142 -20.88 25.39 20.09
N ARG A 143 -19.56 25.63 20.21
CA ARG A 143 -18.55 24.54 20.15
C ARG A 143 -18.75 23.48 21.24
N LEU A 144 -19.27 23.87 22.41
CA LEU A 144 -19.58 22.93 23.50
C LEU A 144 -20.74 22.00 23.11
N ASN A 145 -21.81 22.52 22.51
CA ASN A 145 -22.93 21.70 22.06
C ASN A 145 -22.53 20.72 20.95
N LEU A 146 -21.65 21.17 20.04
CA LEU A 146 -21.06 20.31 19.02
C LEU A 146 -20.23 19.17 19.65
N LEU A 147 -19.42 19.47 20.66
CA LEU A 147 -18.65 18.46 21.40
C LEU A 147 -19.57 17.44 22.07
N HIS A 148 -20.65 17.89 22.73
CA HIS A 148 -21.62 16.98 23.35
C HIS A 148 -22.21 15.99 22.35
N ARG A 149 -22.54 16.43 21.12
CA ARG A 149 -23.05 15.57 20.05
C ARG A 149 -22.03 14.59 19.47
N ASN A 150 -20.73 14.84 19.66
CA ASN A 150 -19.66 13.98 19.17
C ASN A 150 -19.15 12.99 20.22
N VAL A 151 -19.37 13.29 21.50
CA VAL A 151 -18.93 12.45 22.62
C VAL A 151 -20.01 11.43 23.04
N THR A 152 -21.28 11.75 22.78
CA THR A 152 -22.45 10.92 23.13
C THR A 152 -22.85 10.05 21.95
#